data_AF-A0A1M6ANJ0-F1
#
_entry.id   AF-A0A1M6ANJ0-F1
#
_cell.length_a   1.000
_cell.length_b   1.000
_cell.length_c   1.000
_cell.angle_alpha   90.00
_cell.angle_beta   90.00
_cell.angle_gamma   90.00
#
_symmetry.space_group_name_H-M   'P 1'
#
loop_
_entity.id
_entity.type
_entity.pdbx_description
1 polymer ?
#
loop_
_entity_poly.entity_id
_entity_poly.type
_entity_poly.pdbx_seq_one_letter_code
_entity_poly.pdbx_strand_id
1 'polypeptide(L)'
;MNNIQNTPLPTNLFVIELNHTDMARPDDRKQKVDTWAKLFKATTWEEIKMITKDNPSMNSTAESIYLSNSDFAIREQCRVREDNIAHEKYQKECIENLTKEVTHLRELLKKHGIEEE
;
A
#
# COMPACT_ATOMS: atom_id res chain seq x y z
N MET A 1 7.60 36.17 -39.47
CA MET A 1 6.43 36.12 -38.56
C MET A 1 5.95 34.69 -38.51
N ASN A 2 6.30 33.93 -37.45
CA ASN A 2 5.81 32.56 -37.27
C ASN A 2 4.63 32.60 -36.32
N ASN A 3 3.43 32.38 -36.86
CA ASN A 3 2.21 32.30 -36.09
C ASN A 3 2.15 30.92 -35.44
N ILE A 4 2.53 30.82 -34.17
CA ILE A 4 2.33 29.61 -33.37
C ILE A 4 0.82 29.51 -33.14
N GLN A 5 0.12 28.77 -34.01
CA GLN A 5 -1.25 28.39 -33.72
C GLN A 5 -1.22 27.42 -32.53
N ASN A 6 -1.58 27.93 -31.35
CA ASN A 6 -2.00 27.09 -30.22
C ASN A 6 -3.26 26.34 -30.67
N THR A 7 -3.07 25.17 -31.25
CA THR A 7 -4.15 24.21 -31.45
C THR A 7 -4.44 23.60 -30.08
N PRO A 8 -5.65 23.79 -29.51
CA PRO A 8 -5.99 23.11 -28.27
C PRO A 8 -6.00 21.62 -28.56
N LEU A 9 -5.14 20.87 -27.85
CA LEU A 9 -5.21 19.41 -27.87
C LEU A 9 -6.63 19.02 -27.44
N PRO A 10 -7.35 18.18 -28.19
CA PRO A 10 -8.62 17.65 -27.73
C PRO A 10 -8.32 16.69 -26.59
N THR A 11 -8.36 17.19 -25.35
CA THR A 11 -8.33 16.34 -24.16
C THR A 11 -9.66 15.61 -24.09
N ASN A 12 -9.76 14.47 -24.77
CA ASN A 12 -10.88 13.56 -24.58
C ASN A 12 -10.76 12.96 -23.17
N LEU A 13 -11.44 13.59 -22.22
CA LEU A 13 -11.54 13.13 -20.85
C LEU A 13 -12.67 12.10 -20.76
N PHE A 14 -12.35 10.88 -20.32
CA PHE A 14 -13.34 9.83 -20.10
C PHE A 14 -13.54 9.65 -18.60
N VAL A 15 -14.76 9.88 -18.13
CA VAL A 15 -15.17 9.55 -16.76
C VAL A 15 -15.72 8.14 -16.77
N ILE A 16 -15.15 7.26 -15.95
CA ILE A 16 -15.50 5.83 -15.92
C ILE A 16 -16.27 5.52 -14.64
N GLU A 17 -17.50 5.04 -14.77
CA GLU A 17 -18.28 4.50 -13.66
C GLU A 17 -17.94 3.02 -13.44
N LEU A 18 -17.60 2.65 -12.20
CA LEU A 18 -17.11 1.30 -11.88
C LEU A 18 -18.26 0.36 -11.46
N ASN A 19 -19.42 0.87 -11.07
CA ASN A 19 -20.47 0.03 -10.49
C ASN A 19 -21.42 -0.62 -11.51
N HIS A 20 -21.57 -0.02 -12.69
CA HIS A 20 -22.54 -0.46 -13.73
C HIS A 20 -21.87 -0.74 -15.08
N THR A 21 -20.80 -1.55 -15.07
CA THR A 21 -20.03 -1.89 -16.29
C THR A 21 -20.81 -2.77 -17.27
N ASP A 22 -21.87 -3.43 -16.79
CA ASP A 22 -22.84 -4.20 -17.56
C ASP A 22 -23.69 -3.31 -18.50
N MET A 23 -23.87 -2.04 -18.16
CA MET A 23 -24.65 -1.07 -18.93
C MET A 23 -23.83 -0.33 -20.00
N ALA A 24 -22.57 -0.74 -20.24
CA ALA A 24 -21.71 -0.10 -21.24
C ALA A 24 -22.40 -0.06 -22.62
N ARG A 25 -22.43 1.13 -23.25
CA ARG A 25 -22.98 1.29 -24.59
C ARG A 25 -22.05 0.65 -25.62
N PRO A 26 -22.54 0.35 -26.84
CA PRO A 26 -21.69 -0.16 -27.91
C PRO A 26 -20.46 0.72 -28.18
N ASP A 27 -20.60 2.04 -28.11
CA ASP A 27 -19.48 2.96 -28.34
C ASP A 27 -18.47 2.96 -27.18
N ASP A 28 -18.93 2.81 -25.93
CA ASP A 28 -18.05 2.63 -24.75
C ASP A 28 -17.20 1.36 -24.89
N ARG A 29 -17.81 0.28 -25.39
CA ARG A 29 -17.12 -0.99 -25.69
C ARG A 29 -16.12 -0.86 -26.84
N LYS A 30 -16.43 -0.06 -27.87
CA LYS A 30 -15.47 0.23 -28.96
C LYS A 30 -14.24 0.97 -28.42
N GLN A 31 -14.46 1.89 -27.48
CA GLN A 31 -13.40 2.64 -26.81
C GLN A 31 -12.77 1.89 -25.62
N LYS A 32 -13.19 0.64 -25.37
CA LYS A 32 -12.69 -0.23 -24.30
C LYS A 32 -12.87 0.34 -22.88
N VAL A 33 -13.83 1.24 -22.68
CA VAL A 33 -14.13 1.86 -21.38
C VAL A 33 -14.57 0.80 -20.36
N ASP A 34 -15.33 -0.21 -20.79
CA ASP A 34 -15.73 -1.35 -19.96
C ASP A 34 -14.53 -2.19 -19.52
N THR A 35 -13.50 -2.30 -20.37
CA THR A 35 -12.28 -3.04 -20.09
C THR A 35 -11.38 -2.25 -19.14
N TRP A 36 -11.31 -0.93 -19.27
CA TRP A 36 -10.68 -0.05 -18.28
C TRP A 36 -11.36 -0.15 -16.91
N ALA A 37 -12.69 -0.17 -16.86
CA ALA A 37 -13.41 -0.34 -15.60
C ALA A 37 -13.09 -1.70 -14.93
N LYS A 38 -12.97 -2.78 -15.72
CA LYS A 38 -12.52 -4.09 -15.19
C LYS A 38 -11.09 -4.02 -14.66
N LEU A 39 -10.18 -3.35 -15.36
CA LEU A 39 -8.79 -3.16 -14.91
C LEU A 39 -8.74 -2.47 -13.54
N PHE A 40 -9.50 -1.39 -13.35
CA PHE A 40 -9.54 -0.65 -12.07
C PHE A 40 -10.26 -1.40 -10.94
N LYS A 41 -11.09 -2.39 -11.25
CA LYS A 41 -11.77 -3.24 -10.26
C LYS A 41 -11.01 -4.53 -9.92
N ALA A 42 -9.99 -4.88 -10.70
CA ALA A 42 -9.21 -6.08 -10.45
C ALA A 42 -8.52 -6.01 -9.09
N THR A 43 -8.54 -7.11 -8.36
CA THR A 43 -8.01 -7.18 -6.98
C THR A 43 -6.71 -7.97 -6.91
N THR A 44 -6.42 -8.74 -7.96
CA THR A 44 -5.22 -9.56 -8.05
C THR A 44 -4.38 -9.22 -9.26
N TRP A 45 -3.13 -9.63 -9.20
CA TRP A 45 -2.16 -9.29 -10.22
C TRP A 45 -2.29 -10.15 -11.47
N GLU A 46 -2.74 -11.38 -11.28
CA GLU A 46 -3.15 -12.31 -12.32
C GLU A 46 -4.33 -11.75 -13.12
N GLU A 47 -5.35 -11.19 -12.45
CA GLU A 47 -6.49 -10.54 -13.11
C GLU A 47 -6.06 -9.35 -13.96
N ILE A 48 -5.18 -8.50 -13.44
CA ILE A 48 -4.70 -7.34 -14.20
C ILE A 48 -3.93 -7.80 -15.44
N LYS A 49 -2.99 -8.76 -15.31
CA LYS A 49 -2.26 -9.33 -16.46
C LYS A 49 -3.20 -9.96 -17.49
N MET A 50 -4.27 -10.63 -17.07
CA MET A 50 -5.27 -11.18 -17.98
C MET A 50 -6.05 -10.10 -18.74
N ILE A 51 -6.43 -9.01 -18.07
CA ILE A 51 -7.20 -7.90 -18.66
C ILE A 51 -6.34 -7.10 -19.66
N THR A 52 -5.05 -6.91 -19.38
CA THR A 52 -4.17 -6.02 -20.15
C THR A 52 -3.45 -6.71 -21.31
N LYS A 53 -3.43 -8.05 -21.33
CA LYS A 53 -2.60 -8.89 -22.22
C LYS A 53 -2.59 -8.43 -23.68
N ASP A 54 -3.76 -8.09 -24.21
CA ASP A 54 -3.95 -7.78 -25.64
C ASP A 54 -4.11 -6.27 -25.89
N ASN A 55 -3.88 -5.41 -24.89
CA ASN A 55 -3.99 -3.95 -25.02
C ASN A 55 -2.71 -3.25 -24.51
N PRO A 56 -1.81 -2.81 -25.41
CA PRO A 56 -0.53 -2.21 -25.04
C PRO A 56 -0.66 -0.98 -24.12
N SER A 57 -1.67 -0.14 -24.33
CA SER A 57 -1.90 1.04 -23.50
C SER A 57 -2.29 0.66 -22.08
N MET A 58 -3.18 -0.32 -21.93
CA MET A 58 -3.56 -0.84 -20.62
C MET A 58 -2.41 -1.56 -19.93
N ASN A 59 -1.61 -2.32 -20.68
CA ASN A 59 -0.44 -2.99 -20.12
C ASN A 59 0.58 -1.98 -19.57
N SER A 60 0.85 -0.91 -20.32
CA SER A 60 1.73 0.18 -19.84
C SER A 60 1.18 0.86 -18.58
N THR A 61 -0.14 1.09 -18.50
CA THR A 61 -0.76 1.62 -17.27
C THR A 61 -0.68 0.64 -16.10
N ALA A 62 -0.89 -0.65 -16.34
CA ALA A 62 -0.75 -1.67 -15.31
C ALA A 62 0.70 -1.74 -14.77
N GLU A 63 1.70 -1.73 -15.65
CA GLU A 63 3.12 -1.66 -15.25
C GLU A 63 3.42 -0.40 -14.41
N SER A 64 2.82 0.74 -14.76
CA SER A 64 2.98 1.98 -13.99
C SER A 64 2.34 1.87 -12.59
N ILE A 65 1.13 1.31 -12.51
CA ILE A 65 0.45 1.02 -11.22
C ILE A 65 1.30 0.07 -10.38
N TYR A 66 1.90 -0.95 -11.00
CA TYR A 66 2.77 -1.89 -10.33
C TYR A 66 3.98 -1.23 -9.70
N LEU A 67 4.74 -0.46 -10.50
CA LEU A 67 5.94 0.23 -10.05
C LEU A 67 5.60 1.22 -8.92
N SER A 68 4.49 1.95 -9.05
CA SER A 68 4.03 2.89 -8.02
C SER A 68 3.62 2.18 -6.73
N ASN A 69 2.94 1.04 -6.83
CA ASN A 69 2.48 0.28 -5.66
C ASN A 69 3.61 -0.51 -5.00
N SER A 70 4.57 -1.02 -5.77
CA SER A 70 5.75 -1.70 -5.23
C SER A 70 6.58 -0.75 -4.37
N ASP A 71 6.73 0.50 -4.79
CA ASP A 71 7.41 1.52 -4.00
C ASP A 71 6.70 1.80 -2.67
N PHE A 72 5.37 1.89 -2.68
CA PHE A 72 4.59 2.06 -1.46
C PHE A 72 4.70 0.85 -0.53
N ALA A 73 4.54 -0.36 -1.06
CA ALA A 73 4.63 -1.59 -0.28
C ALA A 73 6.00 -1.78 0.37
N ILE A 74 7.08 -1.49 -0.37
CA ILE A 74 8.46 -1.54 0.15
C ILE A 74 8.65 -0.49 1.25
N ARG A 75 8.20 0.76 1.05
CA ARG A 75 8.29 1.81 2.08
C ARG A 75 7.52 1.45 3.34
N GLU A 76 6.34 0.89 3.19
CA GLU A 76 5.51 0.45 4.31
C GLU A 76 6.20 -0.67 5.10
N GLN A 77 6.77 -1.66 4.41
CA GLN A 77 7.55 -2.72 5.05
C GLN A 77 8.77 -2.16 5.79
N CYS A 78 9.46 -1.16 5.24
CA CYS A 78 10.56 -0.47 5.92
C CYS A 78 10.07 0.25 7.19
N ARG A 79 8.94 0.97 7.12
CA ARG A 79 8.35 1.64 8.29
C ARG A 79 7.98 0.65 9.39
N VAL A 80 7.27 -0.42 9.05
CA VAL A 80 6.89 -1.48 10.00
C VAL A 80 8.12 -2.11 10.64
N ARG A 81 9.20 -2.30 9.87
CA ARG A 81 10.47 -2.79 10.41
C ARG A 81 11.09 -1.83 11.42
N GLU A 82 11.12 -0.54 11.11
CA GLU A 82 11.63 0.50 12.03
C GLU A 82 10.81 0.59 13.31
N ASP A 83 9.48 0.56 13.20
CA ASP A 83 8.55 0.58 14.34
C ASP A 83 8.77 -0.63 15.25
N ASN A 84 8.94 -1.83 14.68
CA ASN A 84 9.23 -3.04 15.45
C ASN A 84 10.57 -2.93 16.19
N ILE A 85 11.62 -2.44 15.52
CA ILE A 85 12.94 -2.26 16.16
C ILE A 85 12.84 -1.27 17.33
N ALA A 86 12.12 -0.15 17.13
CA ALA A 86 11.90 0.82 18.18
C ALA A 86 11.12 0.23 19.36
N HIS A 87 10.08 -0.55 19.07
CA HIS A 87 9.26 -1.21 20.08
C HIS A 87 10.06 -2.26 20.87
N GLU A 88 10.83 -3.11 20.21
CA GLU A 88 11.70 -4.10 20.86
C GLU A 88 12.73 -3.45 21.78
N LYS A 89 13.33 -2.32 21.34
CA LYS A 89 14.26 -1.56 22.16
C LYS A 89 13.57 -1.01 23.42
N TYR A 90 12.41 -0.40 23.26
CA TYR A 90 11.63 0.13 24.38
C TYR A 90 11.24 -0.98 25.38
N GLN A 91 10.74 -2.11 24.88
CA GLN A 91 10.40 -3.26 25.71
C GLN A 91 11.61 -3.77 26.50
N LYS A 92 12.78 -3.87 25.86
CA LYS A 92 14.01 -4.31 26.51
C LYS A 92 14.42 -3.38 27.64
N GLU A 93 14.35 -2.06 27.43
CA GLU A 93 14.64 -1.06 28.46
C GLU A 93 13.65 -1.16 29.64
N CYS A 94 12.36 -1.34 29.37
CA CYS A 94 11.35 -1.56 30.40
C CYS A 94 11.61 -2.84 31.21
N ILE A 95 11.92 -3.94 30.54
CA ILE A 95 12.25 -5.22 31.19
C ILE A 95 13.48 -5.07 32.06
N GLU A 96 14.53 -4.38 31.60
CA GLU A 96 15.74 -4.18 32.37
C GLU A 96 15.46 -3.36 33.64
N ASN A 97 14.69 -2.27 33.54
CA ASN A 97 14.32 -1.45 34.68
C ASN A 97 13.48 -2.21 35.69
N LEU A 98 12.44 -2.92 35.23
CA LEU A 98 11.60 -3.76 36.11
C LEU A 98 12.40 -4.88 36.77
N THR A 99 13.35 -5.48 36.04
CA THR A 99 14.23 -6.51 36.60
C THR A 99 15.08 -5.95 37.73
N LYS A 100 15.65 -4.74 37.55
CA LYS A 100 16.42 -4.05 38.60
C LYS A 100 15.56 -3.76 39.83
N GLU A 101 14.34 -3.26 39.65
CA GLU A 101 13.42 -3.02 40.77
C GLU A 101 13.05 -4.30 41.51
N VAL A 102 12.71 -5.38 40.79
CA VAL A 102 12.41 -6.68 41.40
C VAL A 102 13.61 -7.22 42.18
N THR A 103 14.83 -7.12 41.64
CA THR A 103 16.04 -7.54 42.36
C THR A 103 16.25 -6.72 43.63
N HIS A 104 16.07 -5.40 43.55
CA HIS A 104 16.23 -4.51 44.70
C HIS A 104 15.20 -4.82 45.80
N LEU A 105 13.93 -5.01 45.43
CA LEU A 105 12.87 -5.36 46.37
C LEU A 105 13.12 -6.71 47.03
N ARG A 106 13.61 -7.71 46.27
CA ARG A 106 13.98 -9.02 46.83
C ARG A 106 15.12 -8.93 47.84
N GLU A 107 16.13 -8.11 47.58
CA GLU A 107 17.23 -7.86 48.54
C GLU A 107 16.72 -7.19 49.82
N LEU A 108 15.83 -6.21 49.69
CA LEU A 108 15.19 -5.57 50.83
C LEU A 108 14.38 -6.57 51.65
N LEU A 109 13.56 -7.41 51.02
CA LEU A 109 12.76 -8.43 51.73
C LEU A 109 13.65 -9.43 52.50
N LYS A 110 14.73 -9.91 51.89
CA LYS A 110 15.73 -10.75 52.57
C LYS A 110 16.35 -10.06 53.78
N LYS A 111 16.70 -8.77 53.65
CA LYS A 111 17.28 -7.99 54.75
C LYS A 111 16.30 -7.83 55.94
N HIS A 112 15.00 -7.85 55.68
CA HIS A 112 13.96 -7.75 56.71
C HIS A 112 13.48 -9.12 57.23
N GLY A 113 14.14 -10.23 56.84
CA GLY A 113 13.87 -11.56 57.38
C GLY A 113 12.54 -12.18 56.94
N ILE A 114 11.96 -11.68 55.85
CA ILE A 114 10.76 -12.25 55.23
C ILE A 114 11.24 -13.17 54.11
N GLU A 115 11.57 -14.41 54.43
CA GLU A 115 11.80 -15.46 53.43
C GLU A 115 10.46 -16.15 53.15
N GLU A 116 10.08 -16.24 51.88
CA GLU A 116 8.96 -17.08 51.43
C GLU A 116 9.30 -18.54 51.75
N GLU A 117 8.40 -19.20 52.49
CA GLU A 117 8.44 -20.62 52.88
C GLU A 117 8.42 -21.57 51.67
#